data_AF-A0A177LM33-F1
#
_entry.id   AF-A0A177LM33-F1
#
_cell.length_a   1.000
_cell.length_b   1.000
_cell.length_c   1.000
_cell.angle_alpha   90.00
_cell.angle_beta   90.00
_cell.angle_gamma   90.00
#
_symmetry.space_group_name_H-M   'P 1'
#
loop_
_entity.id
_entity.type
_entity.pdbx_description
1 polymer ?
#
loop_
_entity_poly.entity_id
_entity_poly.type
_entity_poly.pdbx_seq_one_letter_code
_entity_poly.pdbx_strand_id
1 'polypeptide(L)'
;MFDFVPLPIYSAVYYNVMFVIMLMVLLHSMVYDIREKKSLDFFHVLGYILIVVMILYMGFRPVSGRYFADMATYRKGYLLMQRGVVKIEHDYAFNYFMWACSQIMHHKYFFFIVDVLYIIPCYIFSKKYFSSYWFYAFFMFAGSFSFWAYGTNGIRNGLATSFFILALCYYEKKWMMYLWFLIGMLFHSSLVIPLAAYITSSLYKDPKVYLYIWLAAIPLSLAGGSVWQELFFNNLGFSDRTSGYMEGESVEGSFSSSGFRWDFLLYSSFGIIAGYYFIFVKNIHDKFYIHLFGIYSIANAFWILVITANYSNRFAYLSWFMMAPVIAYPMFKYKIWKDQYKMFGIILSIYYLFTYLMFLKNGK
;
A
#
# COMPACT_ATOMS: atom_id res chain seq x y z
N MET A 1 -11.17 23.13 -0.35
CA MET A 1 -10.54 23.45 0.96
C MET A 1 -9.05 23.65 0.78
N PHE A 2 -8.36 22.82 0.00
CA PHE A 2 -6.94 22.99 -0.33
C PHE A 2 -6.68 23.55 -1.73
N ASP A 3 -7.67 24.24 -2.31
CA ASP A 3 -7.59 24.80 -3.67
C ASP A 3 -6.53 25.92 -3.78
N PHE A 4 -6.01 26.41 -2.64
CA PHE A 4 -4.91 27.38 -2.56
C PHE A 4 -3.51 26.74 -2.78
N VAL A 5 -3.38 25.41 -2.69
CA VAL A 5 -2.11 24.72 -2.99
C VAL A 5 -2.08 24.43 -4.50
N PRO A 6 -1.10 24.95 -5.25
CA PRO A 6 -1.00 24.69 -6.68
C PRO A 6 -0.85 23.20 -6.98
N LEU A 7 -1.64 22.72 -7.95
CA LEU A 7 -1.63 21.33 -8.40
C LEU A 7 -0.22 20.75 -8.72
N PRO A 8 0.70 21.48 -9.38
CA PRO A 8 2.03 20.96 -9.69
C PRO A 8 2.86 20.60 -8.45
N ILE A 9 2.63 21.27 -7.32
CA ILE A 9 3.39 21.02 -6.08
C ILE A 9 2.61 20.19 -5.05
N TYR A 10 1.38 19.79 -5.37
CA TYR A 10 0.46 19.17 -4.40
C TYR A 10 1.03 17.86 -3.82
N SER A 11 1.56 16.99 -4.66
CA SER A 11 2.24 15.76 -4.22
C SER A 11 3.58 16.07 -3.53
N ALA A 12 4.32 17.09 -3.99
CA ALA A 12 5.59 17.49 -3.39
C ALA A 12 5.42 17.95 -1.93
N VAL A 13 4.35 18.70 -1.63
CA VAL A 13 4.02 19.10 -0.25
C VAL A 13 3.85 17.87 0.65
N TYR A 14 3.15 16.83 0.19
CA TYR A 14 3.01 15.59 0.95
C TYR A 14 4.36 14.95 1.26
N TYR A 15 5.21 14.76 0.25
CA TYR A 15 6.52 14.14 0.44
C TYR A 15 7.44 14.98 1.32
N ASN A 16 7.46 16.31 1.17
CA ASN A 16 8.29 17.16 2.01
C ASN A 16 7.85 17.17 3.48
N VAL A 17 6.54 17.19 3.75
CA VAL A 17 6.00 17.09 5.12
C VAL A 17 6.37 15.74 5.74
N MET A 18 6.20 14.64 5.00
CA MET A 18 6.56 13.31 5.48
C MET A 18 8.08 13.17 5.71
N PHE A 19 8.91 13.82 4.89
CA PHE A 19 10.37 13.89 5.09
C PHE A 19 10.74 14.63 6.38
N VAL A 20 10.11 15.76 6.65
CA VAL A 20 10.33 16.51 7.89
C VAL A 20 9.92 15.68 9.12
N ILE A 21 8.80 14.96 9.06
CA ILE A 21 8.38 14.04 10.13
C ILE A 21 9.38 12.88 10.30
N MET A 22 9.88 12.31 9.20
CA MET A 22 10.92 11.27 9.24
C MET A 22 12.19 11.78 9.96
N LEU A 23 12.64 13.00 9.65
CA LEU A 23 13.78 13.61 10.35
C LEU A 23 13.51 13.78 11.85
N MET A 24 12.30 14.18 12.25
CA MET A 24 11.94 14.24 13.68
C MET A 24 12.03 12.85 14.33
N VAL A 25 11.52 11.81 13.68
CA VAL A 25 11.63 10.42 14.18
C VAL A 25 13.08 10.01 14.34
N LEU A 26 13.92 10.27 13.33
CA LEU A 26 15.33 9.94 13.35
C LEU A 26 16.04 10.65 14.50
N LEU A 27 15.88 11.98 14.62
CA LEU A 27 16.51 12.77 15.68
C LEU A 27 16.06 12.32 17.07
N HIS A 28 14.76 12.11 17.29
CA HIS A 28 14.26 11.60 18.56
C HIS A 28 14.82 10.22 18.88
N SER A 29 14.94 9.34 17.88
CA SER A 29 15.47 8.00 18.06
C SER A 29 16.95 7.95 18.45
N MET A 30 17.70 9.02 18.17
CA MET A 30 19.13 9.15 18.50
C MET A 30 19.35 9.66 19.93
N VAL A 31 18.36 10.36 20.51
CA VAL A 31 18.49 11.06 21.79
C VAL A 31 17.76 10.34 22.92
N TYR A 32 16.56 9.82 22.65
CA TYR A 32 15.67 9.26 23.67
C TYR A 32 15.69 7.73 23.70
N ASP A 33 15.20 7.13 24.79
CA ASP A 33 14.79 5.72 24.83
C ASP A 33 13.37 5.60 24.26
N ILE A 34 13.07 4.46 23.62
CA ILE A 34 11.76 4.23 23.01
C ILE A 34 10.60 4.19 24.00
N ARG A 35 10.88 3.90 25.28
CA ARG A 35 9.90 3.84 26.36
C ARG A 35 9.65 5.21 27.00
N GLU A 36 10.39 6.23 26.59
CA GLU A 36 10.29 7.57 27.17
C GLU A 36 8.89 8.14 26.91
N LYS A 37 8.12 8.31 27.98
CA LYS A 37 6.69 8.69 27.88
C LYS A 37 6.50 10.01 27.15
N LYS A 38 7.34 11.01 27.40
CA LYS A 38 7.27 12.31 26.72
C LYS A 38 7.42 12.19 25.20
N SER A 39 8.34 11.33 24.74
CA SER A 39 8.53 11.09 23.30
C SER A 39 7.32 10.37 22.70
N LEU A 40 6.79 9.35 23.40
CA LEU A 40 5.61 8.62 22.96
C LEU A 40 4.36 9.52 22.89
N ASP A 41 4.12 10.35 23.91
CA ASP A 41 3.00 11.29 23.94
C ASP A 41 3.10 12.30 22.78
N PHE A 42 4.31 12.84 22.52
CA PHE A 42 4.56 13.71 21.36
C PHE A 42 4.18 13.02 20.04
N PHE A 43 4.65 11.80 19.81
CA PHE A 43 4.36 11.07 18.58
C PHE A 43 2.90 10.58 18.48
N HIS A 44 2.20 10.40 19.60
CA HIS A 44 0.76 10.15 19.57
C HIS A 44 -0.01 11.36 19.08
N VAL A 45 0.27 12.54 19.65
CA VAL A 45 -0.36 13.80 19.22
C VAL A 45 -0.04 14.07 17.75
N LEU A 46 1.24 13.99 17.37
CA LEU A 46 1.67 14.16 15.98
C LEU A 46 0.98 13.16 15.06
N GLY A 47 0.83 11.91 15.48
CA GLY A 47 0.13 10.88 14.72
C GLY A 47 -1.34 11.20 14.46
N TYR A 48 -2.07 11.67 15.47
CA TYR A 48 -3.47 12.04 15.30
C TYR A 48 -3.61 13.26 14.38
N ILE A 49 -2.75 14.27 14.55
CA ILE A 49 -2.69 15.42 13.65
C ILE A 49 -2.41 14.96 12.21
N LEU A 50 -1.42 14.08 12.03
CA LEU A 50 -1.04 13.54 10.73
C LEU A 50 -2.21 12.81 10.06
N ILE A 51 -2.94 11.95 10.78
CA ILE A 51 -4.12 11.26 10.23
C ILE A 51 -5.17 12.26 9.76
N VAL A 52 -5.53 13.23 10.60
CA VAL A 52 -6.55 14.23 10.27
C VAL A 52 -6.12 15.06 9.06
N VAL A 53 -4.88 15.56 9.07
CA VAL A 53 -4.33 16.35 7.97
C VAL A 53 -4.27 15.53 6.68
N MET A 54 -3.83 14.26 6.74
CA MET A 54 -3.78 13.39 5.56
C MET A 54 -5.17 13.12 4.97
N ILE A 55 -6.16 12.78 5.81
CA ILE A 55 -7.53 12.54 5.35
C ILE A 55 -8.09 13.81 4.69
N LEU A 56 -7.89 14.97 5.29
CA LEU A 56 -8.37 16.24 4.74
C LEU A 56 -7.63 16.63 3.46
N TYR A 57 -6.29 16.55 3.47
CA TYR A 57 -5.44 16.96 2.35
C TYR A 57 -5.59 16.04 1.14
N MET A 58 -5.67 14.72 1.35
CA MET A 58 -5.93 13.78 0.28
C MET A 58 -7.39 13.88 -0.18
N GLY A 59 -8.34 13.88 0.76
CA GLY A 59 -9.78 13.82 0.50
C GLY A 59 -10.34 15.04 -0.23
N PHE A 60 -9.85 16.23 0.14
CA PHE A 60 -10.28 17.49 -0.47
C PHE A 60 -9.30 18.04 -1.50
N ARG A 61 -8.45 17.18 -2.08
CA ARG A 61 -7.56 17.57 -3.18
C ARG A 61 -8.33 18.17 -4.36
N PRO A 62 -7.75 19.15 -5.08
CA PRO A 62 -8.40 19.71 -6.26
C PRO A 62 -8.49 18.68 -7.38
N VAL A 63 -9.58 18.70 -8.15
CA VAL A 63 -9.77 17.76 -9.26
C VAL A 63 -8.81 18.10 -10.39
N SER A 64 -8.02 17.13 -10.85
CA SER A 64 -7.13 17.30 -11.99
C SER A 64 -7.00 16.00 -12.78
N GLY A 65 -7.27 16.03 -14.08
CA GLY A 65 -7.01 14.88 -14.97
C GLY A 65 -5.52 14.64 -15.24
N ARG A 66 -4.68 15.68 -15.06
CA ARG A 66 -3.23 15.60 -15.26
C ARG A 66 -2.50 14.98 -14.07
N TYR A 67 -2.84 15.42 -12.85
CA TYR A 67 -2.14 14.97 -11.63
C TYR A 67 -2.89 13.86 -10.88
N PHE A 68 -4.21 13.79 -11.05
CA PHE A 68 -5.10 12.84 -10.36
C PHE A 68 -6.07 12.17 -11.37
N ALA A 69 -5.51 11.53 -12.40
CA ALA A 69 -6.25 10.99 -13.55
C ALA A 69 -7.48 10.14 -13.17
N ASP A 70 -7.31 9.20 -12.23
CA ASP A 70 -8.40 8.36 -11.75
C ASP A 70 -9.50 9.20 -11.05
N MET A 71 -9.13 10.21 -10.25
CA MET A 71 -10.09 11.12 -9.62
C MET A 71 -10.96 11.85 -10.67
N ALA A 72 -10.38 12.30 -11.77
CA ALA A 72 -11.12 12.93 -12.86
C ALA A 72 -12.11 11.95 -13.51
N THR A 73 -11.67 10.70 -13.73
CA THR A 73 -12.52 9.62 -14.26
C THR A 73 -13.68 9.29 -13.31
N TYR A 74 -13.42 9.08 -12.02
CA TYR A 74 -14.49 8.80 -11.07
C TYR A 74 -15.42 10.00 -10.88
N ARG A 75 -14.91 11.24 -10.92
CA ARG A 75 -15.79 12.42 -10.89
C ARG A 75 -16.73 12.45 -12.10
N LYS A 76 -16.23 12.16 -13.30
CA LYS A 76 -17.07 12.11 -14.51
C LYS A 76 -18.17 11.04 -14.35
N GLY A 77 -17.81 9.83 -13.90
CA GLY A 77 -18.77 8.77 -13.61
C GLY A 77 -19.79 9.17 -12.53
N TYR A 78 -19.31 9.79 -11.45
CA TYR A 78 -20.13 10.29 -10.35
C TYR A 78 -21.19 11.29 -10.83
N LEU A 79 -20.81 12.28 -11.63
CA LEU A 79 -21.73 13.29 -12.16
C LEU A 79 -22.76 12.67 -13.14
N LEU A 80 -22.40 11.62 -13.86
CA LEU A 80 -23.34 10.87 -14.70
C LEU A 80 -24.33 10.06 -13.84
N MET A 81 -23.88 9.46 -12.73
CA MET A 81 -24.74 8.75 -11.77
C MET A 81 -25.75 9.70 -11.11
N GLN A 82 -25.35 10.94 -10.80
CA GLN A 82 -26.26 11.97 -10.29
C GLN A 82 -27.39 12.30 -11.26
N ARG A 83 -27.13 12.17 -12.57
CA ARG A 83 -28.11 12.43 -13.64
C ARG A 83 -28.95 11.19 -13.99
N GLY A 84 -28.69 10.03 -13.38
CA GLY A 84 -29.39 8.78 -13.67
C GLY A 84 -29.03 8.10 -15.00
N VAL A 85 -27.89 8.45 -15.61
CA VAL A 85 -27.53 8.04 -17.00
C VAL A 85 -26.49 6.90 -17.03
N VAL A 86 -26.40 6.07 -15.99
CA VAL A 86 -25.32 5.06 -15.86
C VAL A 86 -25.86 3.68 -15.58
N LYS A 87 -25.42 2.70 -16.36
CA LYS A 87 -25.54 1.27 -16.05
C LYS A 87 -24.28 0.80 -15.32
N ILE A 88 -24.45 0.07 -14.22
CA ILE A 88 -23.34 -0.50 -13.45
C ILE A 88 -23.07 -1.91 -13.99
N GLU A 89 -21.93 -2.11 -14.63
CA GLU A 89 -21.59 -3.36 -15.33
C GLU A 89 -20.52 -4.20 -14.61
N HIS A 90 -19.67 -3.57 -13.79
CA HIS A 90 -18.55 -4.23 -13.09
C HIS A 90 -18.25 -3.56 -11.73
N ASP A 91 -17.37 -4.16 -10.92
CA ASP A 91 -16.92 -3.63 -9.61
C ASP A 91 -18.10 -3.14 -8.76
N TYR A 92 -19.10 -4.01 -8.62
CA TYR A 92 -20.44 -3.66 -8.17
C TYR A 92 -20.43 -2.90 -6.84
N ALA A 93 -19.69 -3.37 -5.82
CA ALA A 93 -19.73 -2.71 -4.52
C ALA A 93 -19.16 -1.28 -4.57
N PHE A 94 -18.05 -1.06 -5.28
CA PHE A 94 -17.50 0.29 -5.43
C PHE A 94 -18.45 1.20 -6.21
N ASN A 95 -19.02 0.73 -7.31
CA ASN A 95 -19.91 1.53 -8.14
C ASN A 95 -21.27 1.79 -7.48
N TYR A 96 -21.83 0.83 -6.73
CA TYR A 96 -23.02 1.07 -5.91
C TYR A 96 -22.73 1.99 -4.73
N PHE A 97 -21.57 1.88 -4.10
CA PHE A 97 -21.11 2.82 -3.07
C PHE A 97 -21.00 4.25 -3.64
N MET A 98 -20.38 4.40 -4.81
CA MET A 98 -20.26 5.67 -5.53
C MET A 98 -21.63 6.22 -5.93
N TRP A 99 -22.51 5.36 -6.45
CA TRP A 99 -23.89 5.72 -6.80
C TRP A 99 -24.66 6.20 -5.57
N ALA A 100 -24.65 5.46 -4.47
CA ALA A 100 -25.33 5.84 -3.23
C ALA A 100 -24.84 7.20 -2.72
N CYS A 101 -23.52 7.43 -2.73
CA CYS A 101 -22.96 8.73 -2.40
C CYS A 101 -23.45 9.82 -3.37
N SER A 102 -23.50 9.54 -4.67
CA SER A 102 -23.92 10.51 -5.68
C SER A 102 -25.32 11.07 -5.45
N GLN A 103 -26.22 10.27 -4.86
CA GLN A 103 -27.59 10.69 -4.56
C GLN A 103 -27.70 11.62 -3.35
N ILE A 104 -26.73 11.61 -2.43
CA ILE A 104 -26.85 12.28 -1.12
C ILE A 104 -25.78 13.34 -0.85
N MET A 105 -24.69 13.37 -1.63
CA MET A 105 -23.60 14.31 -1.40
C MET A 105 -22.92 14.75 -2.69
N HIS A 106 -22.09 15.79 -2.57
CA HIS A 106 -21.24 16.26 -3.65
C HIS A 106 -19.96 15.41 -3.77
N HIS A 107 -19.41 15.25 -4.98
CA HIS A 107 -18.25 14.39 -5.27
C HIS A 107 -17.01 14.67 -4.37
N LYS A 108 -16.83 15.91 -3.91
CA LYS A 108 -15.76 16.26 -2.95
C LYS A 108 -15.85 15.46 -1.65
N TYR A 109 -17.06 15.26 -1.12
CA TYR A 109 -17.28 14.48 0.10
C TYR A 109 -17.15 12.98 -0.14
N PHE A 110 -17.48 12.51 -1.34
CA PHE A 110 -17.21 11.13 -1.74
C PHE A 110 -15.71 10.80 -1.68
N PHE A 111 -14.85 11.63 -2.27
CA PHE A 111 -13.40 11.42 -2.20
C PHE A 111 -12.86 11.51 -0.76
N PHE A 112 -13.41 12.42 0.05
CA PHE A 112 -13.10 12.46 1.49
C PHE A 112 -13.45 11.15 2.21
N ILE A 113 -14.63 10.58 1.99
CA ILE A 113 -15.01 9.29 2.60
C ILE A 113 -14.11 8.15 2.09
N VAL A 114 -13.77 8.15 0.80
CA VAL A 114 -12.83 7.17 0.24
C VAL A 114 -11.48 7.23 0.96
N ASP A 115 -10.94 8.42 1.21
CA ASP A 115 -9.66 8.58 1.90
C ASP A 115 -9.75 8.26 3.41
N VAL A 116 -10.90 8.50 4.06
CA VAL A 116 -11.18 7.96 5.40
C VAL A 116 -11.09 6.43 5.40
N LEU A 117 -11.78 5.76 4.47
CA LEU A 117 -11.78 4.31 4.36
C LEU A 117 -10.43 3.73 3.89
N TYR A 118 -9.58 4.54 3.26
CA TYR A 118 -8.22 4.17 2.90
C TYR A 118 -7.27 4.25 4.11
N ILE A 119 -7.30 5.35 4.86
CA ILE A 119 -6.31 5.66 5.92
C ILE A 119 -6.66 4.99 7.26
N ILE A 120 -7.95 4.97 7.65
CA ILE A 120 -8.36 4.49 8.98
C ILE A 120 -8.04 3.00 9.20
N PRO A 121 -8.22 2.08 8.24
CA PRO A 121 -7.77 0.70 8.40
C PRO A 121 -6.29 0.54 8.75
N CYS A 122 -5.40 1.33 8.13
CA CYS A 122 -3.98 1.33 8.44
C CYS A 122 -3.73 1.81 9.88
N TYR A 123 -4.46 2.84 10.34
CA TYR A 123 -4.41 3.27 11.74
C TYR A 123 -4.91 2.19 12.70
N ILE A 124 -6.04 1.53 12.41
CA ILE A 124 -6.60 0.46 13.24
C ILE A 124 -5.61 -0.69 13.36
N PHE A 125 -5.01 -1.12 12.25
CA PHE A 125 -3.95 -2.13 12.24
C PHE A 125 -2.78 -1.68 13.12
N SER A 126 -2.34 -0.43 12.94
CA SER A 126 -1.22 0.09 13.70
C SER A 126 -1.49 0.13 15.21
N LYS A 127 -2.67 0.60 15.62
CA LYS A 127 -3.09 0.57 17.03
C LYS A 127 -3.14 -0.84 17.59
N LYS A 128 -3.74 -1.77 16.85
CA LYS A 128 -3.97 -3.14 17.30
C LYS A 128 -2.65 -3.87 17.56
N TYR A 129 -1.72 -3.82 16.62
CA TYR A 129 -0.49 -4.62 16.71
C TYR A 129 0.66 -3.92 17.43
N PHE A 130 0.64 -2.59 17.54
CA PHE A 130 1.78 -1.82 18.06
C PHE A 130 1.46 -0.97 19.29
N SER A 131 0.21 -0.88 19.73
CA SER A 131 -0.19 -0.20 20.97
C SER A 131 0.41 1.20 21.09
N SER A 132 1.32 1.46 22.04
CA SER A 132 1.98 2.77 22.23
C SER A 132 2.94 3.16 21.10
N TYR A 133 3.34 2.23 20.23
CA TYR A 133 4.24 2.49 19.10
C TYR A 133 3.51 2.64 17.76
N TRP A 134 2.17 2.70 17.79
CA TRP A 134 1.31 2.75 16.60
C TRP A 134 1.70 3.83 15.60
N PHE A 135 2.18 4.99 16.08
CA PHE A 135 2.56 6.11 15.23
C PHE A 135 3.62 5.69 14.21
N TYR A 136 4.68 5.01 14.64
CA TYR A 136 5.79 4.64 13.76
C TYR A 136 5.34 3.65 12.68
N ALA A 137 4.53 2.66 13.05
CA ALA A 137 3.97 1.71 12.09
C ALA A 137 3.01 2.40 11.11
N PHE A 138 2.16 3.32 11.59
CA PHE A 138 1.29 4.13 10.74
C PHE A 138 2.10 5.01 9.78
N PHE A 139 3.16 5.65 10.29
CA PHE A 139 4.09 6.43 9.46
C PHE A 139 4.73 5.58 8.38
N MET A 140 5.11 4.33 8.67
CA MET A 140 5.63 3.42 7.65
C MET A 140 4.59 3.10 6.57
N PHE A 141 3.30 2.94 6.91
CA PHE A 141 2.25 2.86 5.88
C PHE A 141 2.21 4.14 5.05
N ALA A 142 2.00 5.29 5.68
CA ALA A 142 1.87 6.58 5.01
C ALA A 142 3.09 6.96 4.17
N GLY A 143 4.29 6.64 4.65
CA GLY A 143 5.56 6.92 3.99
C GLY A 143 5.95 5.91 2.92
N SER A 144 5.18 4.82 2.75
CA SER A 144 5.44 3.83 1.71
C SER A 144 5.32 4.45 0.32
N PHE A 145 6.19 4.01 -0.59
CA PHE A 145 6.32 4.58 -1.93
C PHE A 145 5.00 4.71 -2.68
N SER A 146 4.12 3.71 -2.55
CA SER A 146 2.84 3.67 -3.23
C SER A 146 1.68 4.30 -2.46
N PHE A 147 1.82 4.64 -1.18
CA PHE A 147 0.67 5.03 -0.36
C PHE A 147 -0.08 6.25 -0.93
N TRP A 148 0.66 7.31 -1.26
CA TRP A 148 0.09 8.50 -1.87
C TRP A 148 -0.56 8.20 -3.23
N ALA A 149 0.16 7.48 -4.10
CA ALA A 149 -0.31 7.17 -5.45
C ALA A 149 -1.61 6.35 -5.44
N TYR A 150 -1.81 5.45 -4.48
CA TYR A 150 -3.01 4.62 -4.39
C TYR A 150 -4.16 5.27 -3.63
N GLY A 151 -3.88 6.28 -2.81
CA GLY A 151 -4.92 7.19 -2.29
C GLY A 151 -5.45 8.16 -3.36
N THR A 152 -4.60 8.63 -4.29
CA THR A 152 -5.01 9.66 -5.25
C THR A 152 -5.34 9.16 -6.66
N ASN A 153 -4.64 8.13 -7.13
CA ASN A 153 -4.75 7.58 -8.49
C ASN A 153 -5.17 6.09 -8.47
N GLY A 154 -4.55 5.21 -7.69
CA GLY A 154 -4.95 3.80 -7.60
C GLY A 154 -6.20 3.54 -6.75
N ILE A 155 -7.18 4.44 -6.73
CA ILE A 155 -8.17 4.61 -5.64
C ILE A 155 -8.88 3.31 -5.24
N ARG A 156 -9.44 2.58 -6.21
CA ARG A 156 -10.16 1.32 -5.94
C ARG A 156 -9.25 0.24 -5.36
N ASN A 157 -8.04 0.12 -5.90
CA ASN A 157 -7.04 -0.83 -5.43
C ASN A 157 -6.54 -0.42 -4.03
N GLY A 158 -6.27 0.87 -3.81
CA GLY A 158 -5.94 1.43 -2.50
C GLY A 158 -6.99 1.06 -1.45
N LEU A 159 -8.26 1.38 -1.72
CA LEU A 159 -9.38 1.08 -0.83
C LEU A 159 -9.57 -0.43 -0.58
N ALA A 160 -9.43 -1.26 -1.62
CA ALA A 160 -9.53 -2.71 -1.45
C ALA A 160 -8.40 -3.23 -0.53
N THR A 161 -7.16 -2.79 -0.75
CA THR A 161 -6.03 -3.19 0.10
C THR A 161 -6.13 -2.67 1.54
N SER A 162 -6.74 -1.51 1.79
CA SER A 162 -6.97 -1.04 3.17
C SER A 162 -7.95 -1.97 3.90
N PHE A 163 -9.00 -2.47 3.23
CA PHE A 163 -9.87 -3.51 3.78
C PHE A 163 -9.13 -4.83 4.01
N PHE A 164 -8.16 -5.20 3.15
CA PHE A 164 -7.29 -6.36 3.41
C PHE A 164 -6.47 -6.17 4.69
N ILE A 165 -5.87 -4.99 4.90
CA ILE A 165 -5.17 -4.65 6.16
C ILE A 165 -6.12 -4.72 7.36
N LEU A 166 -7.35 -4.22 7.22
CA LEU A 166 -8.36 -4.34 8.27
C LEU A 166 -8.72 -5.80 8.56
N ALA A 167 -8.86 -6.63 7.52
CA ALA A 167 -9.13 -8.05 7.66
C ALA A 167 -8.06 -8.75 8.50
N LEU A 168 -6.78 -8.42 8.28
CA LEU A 168 -5.67 -8.97 9.07
C LEU A 168 -5.79 -8.64 10.56
N CYS A 169 -6.42 -7.52 10.94
CA CYS A 169 -6.71 -7.24 12.34
C CYS A 169 -7.62 -8.31 12.96
N TYR A 170 -8.43 -9.01 12.19
CA TYR A 170 -9.33 -10.05 12.66
C TYR A 170 -8.76 -11.46 12.47
N TYR A 171 -7.43 -11.60 12.41
CA TYR A 171 -6.76 -12.88 12.15
C TYR A 171 -7.27 -14.06 12.99
N GLU A 172 -7.59 -13.84 14.27
CA GLU A 172 -8.15 -14.87 15.17
C GLU A 172 -9.67 -15.05 14.99
N LYS A 173 -10.39 -14.00 14.57
CA LYS A 173 -11.85 -14.02 14.36
C LYS A 173 -12.16 -14.21 12.88
N LYS A 174 -11.97 -15.45 12.40
CA LYS A 174 -11.96 -15.82 10.98
C LYS A 174 -13.15 -15.31 10.17
N TRP A 175 -14.38 -15.37 10.72
CA TRP A 175 -15.55 -14.87 10.00
C TRP A 175 -15.51 -13.36 9.72
N MET A 176 -15.00 -12.55 10.67
CA MET A 176 -14.83 -11.10 10.45
C MET A 176 -13.70 -10.83 9.45
N MET A 177 -12.61 -11.60 9.52
CA MET A 177 -11.52 -11.49 8.54
C MET A 177 -12.01 -11.81 7.13
N TYR A 178 -12.73 -12.92 6.94
CA TYR A 178 -13.27 -13.29 5.62
C TYR A 178 -14.33 -12.29 5.12
N LEU A 179 -15.13 -11.70 6.01
CA LEU A 179 -16.05 -10.62 5.65
C LEU A 179 -15.28 -9.42 5.05
N TRP A 180 -14.20 -8.98 5.69
CA TRP A 180 -13.41 -7.86 5.18
C TRP A 180 -12.64 -8.20 3.90
N PHE A 181 -12.15 -9.44 3.75
CA PHE A 181 -11.60 -9.90 2.47
C PHE A 181 -12.65 -9.88 1.35
N LEU A 182 -13.87 -10.34 1.63
CA LEU A 182 -14.97 -10.30 0.68
C LEU A 182 -15.32 -8.86 0.29
N ILE A 183 -15.45 -7.96 1.26
CA ILE A 183 -15.70 -6.53 1.00
C ILE A 183 -14.59 -5.96 0.11
N GLY A 184 -13.32 -6.20 0.43
CA GLY A 184 -12.20 -5.75 -0.40
C GLY A 184 -12.27 -6.27 -1.84
N MET A 185 -12.53 -7.57 -2.02
CA MET A 185 -12.69 -8.20 -3.34
C MET A 185 -13.83 -7.61 -4.16
N LEU A 186 -14.95 -7.26 -3.52
CA LEU A 186 -16.10 -6.65 -4.18
C LEU A 186 -15.82 -5.19 -4.59
N PHE A 187 -14.92 -4.51 -3.88
CA PHE A 187 -14.46 -3.16 -4.23
C PHE A 187 -13.45 -3.18 -5.38
N HIS A 188 -12.57 -4.18 -5.41
CA HIS A 188 -11.68 -4.40 -6.54
C HIS A 188 -11.18 -5.85 -6.62
N SER A 189 -11.37 -6.48 -7.78
CA SER A 189 -11.03 -7.89 -8.02
C SER A 189 -9.54 -8.21 -7.95
N SER A 190 -8.65 -7.20 -8.04
CA SER A 190 -7.19 -7.42 -7.98
C SER A 190 -6.72 -8.02 -6.66
N LEU A 191 -7.51 -7.92 -5.59
CA LEU A 191 -7.19 -8.58 -4.32
C LEU A 191 -7.17 -10.11 -4.41
N VAL A 192 -7.57 -10.70 -5.55
CA VAL A 192 -7.43 -12.14 -5.79
C VAL A 192 -5.99 -12.59 -5.58
N ILE A 193 -5.00 -11.77 -5.94
CA ILE A 193 -3.57 -12.09 -5.80
C ILE A 193 -3.16 -12.20 -4.32
N PRO A 194 -3.31 -11.16 -3.47
CA PRO A 194 -2.96 -11.27 -2.05
C PRO A 194 -3.84 -12.26 -1.29
N LEU A 195 -5.09 -12.50 -1.72
CA LEU A 195 -5.95 -13.53 -1.14
C LEU A 195 -5.49 -14.94 -1.51
N ALA A 196 -5.10 -15.18 -2.76
CA ALA A 196 -4.48 -16.44 -3.19
C ALA A 196 -3.18 -16.67 -2.42
N ALA A 197 -2.34 -15.64 -2.29
CA ALA A 197 -1.13 -15.70 -1.48
C ALA A 197 -1.44 -16.09 -0.02
N TYR A 198 -2.47 -15.48 0.60
CA TYR A 198 -2.97 -15.87 1.93
C TYR A 198 -3.39 -17.33 2.03
N ILE A 199 -4.12 -17.86 1.05
CA ILE A 199 -4.53 -19.26 1.04
C ILE A 199 -3.28 -20.14 0.91
N THR A 200 -2.40 -19.87 -0.06
CA THR A 200 -1.18 -20.66 -0.29
C THR A 200 -0.26 -20.66 0.92
N SER A 201 -0.02 -19.51 1.56
CA SER A 201 0.79 -19.43 2.79
C SER A 201 0.12 -20.04 4.01
N SER A 202 -1.22 -20.16 4.02
CA SER A 202 -1.94 -20.92 5.05
C SER A 202 -1.69 -22.42 4.94
N LEU A 203 -1.49 -22.93 3.70
CA LEU A 203 -1.24 -24.33 3.40
C LEU A 203 0.24 -24.71 3.61
N TYR A 204 1.17 -23.88 3.12
CA TYR A 204 2.62 -24.16 3.13
C TYR A 204 3.37 -23.27 4.11
N LYS A 205 3.37 -23.61 5.41
CA LYS A 205 3.86 -22.74 6.50
C LYS A 205 5.39 -22.64 6.66
N ASP A 206 6.17 -23.06 5.65
CA ASP A 206 7.64 -23.03 5.71
C ASP A 206 8.17 -21.71 5.10
N PRO A 207 8.73 -20.79 5.90
CA PRO A 207 9.27 -19.53 5.40
C PRO A 207 10.44 -19.70 4.43
N LYS A 208 11.15 -20.84 4.42
CA LYS A 208 12.22 -21.12 3.44
C LYS A 208 11.64 -21.25 2.03
N VAL A 209 10.49 -21.91 1.91
CA VAL A 209 9.81 -22.11 0.62
C VAL A 209 9.42 -20.76 0.03
N TYR A 210 8.93 -19.82 0.83
CA TYR A 210 8.57 -18.48 0.37
C TYR A 210 9.77 -17.73 -0.23
N LEU A 211 10.94 -17.83 0.42
CA LEU A 211 12.18 -17.25 -0.08
C LEU A 211 12.62 -17.89 -1.39
N TYR A 212 12.55 -19.22 -1.50
CA TYR A 212 12.90 -19.92 -2.74
C TYR A 212 11.96 -19.55 -3.89
N ILE A 213 10.65 -19.44 -3.64
CA ILE A 213 9.68 -18.98 -4.63
C ILE A 213 10.04 -17.56 -5.10
N TRP A 214 10.34 -16.64 -4.17
CA TRP A 214 10.72 -15.28 -4.51
C TRP A 214 12.03 -15.20 -5.31
N LEU A 215 13.06 -15.92 -4.88
CA LEU A 215 14.35 -15.97 -5.56
C LEU A 215 14.23 -16.60 -6.95
N ALA A 216 13.44 -17.66 -7.10
CA ALA A 216 13.20 -18.31 -8.39
C ALA A 216 12.43 -17.42 -9.36
N ALA A 217 11.53 -16.57 -8.87
CA ALA A 217 10.76 -15.67 -9.72
C ALA A 217 11.63 -14.69 -10.53
N ILE A 218 12.79 -14.27 -10.00
CA ILE A 218 13.71 -13.34 -10.69
C ILE A 218 14.28 -13.94 -12.00
N PRO A 219 15.02 -15.06 -11.99
CA PRO A 219 15.53 -15.66 -13.22
C PRO A 219 14.40 -16.17 -14.12
N LEU A 220 13.28 -16.66 -13.56
CA LEU A 220 12.12 -17.05 -14.36
C LEU A 220 11.52 -15.87 -15.12
N SER A 221 11.40 -14.71 -14.48
CA SER A 221 10.91 -13.48 -15.11
C SER A 221 11.84 -13.03 -16.24
N LEU A 222 13.16 -13.03 -15.99
CA LEU A 222 14.17 -12.68 -16.99
C LEU A 222 14.17 -13.63 -18.19
N ALA A 223 13.93 -14.93 -17.97
CA ALA A 223 13.90 -15.93 -19.04
C ALA A 223 12.57 -15.94 -19.81
N GLY A 224 11.44 -15.75 -19.13
CA GLY A 224 10.11 -15.88 -19.73
C GLY A 224 9.55 -14.60 -20.35
N GLY A 225 10.00 -13.42 -19.95
CA GLY A 225 9.60 -12.15 -20.57
C GLY A 225 8.07 -11.99 -20.66
N SER A 226 7.55 -11.86 -21.89
CA SER A 226 6.10 -11.69 -22.15
C SER A 226 5.28 -12.96 -21.96
N VAL A 227 5.89 -14.16 -21.92
CA VAL A 227 5.18 -15.43 -21.77
C VAL A 227 4.37 -15.46 -20.47
N TRP A 228 4.94 -14.93 -19.38
CA TRP A 228 4.23 -14.82 -18.11
C TRP A 228 3.01 -13.90 -18.19
N GLN A 229 3.12 -12.82 -18.96
CA GLN A 229 2.00 -11.89 -19.15
C GLN A 229 0.88 -12.58 -19.92
N GLU A 230 1.18 -13.27 -21.01
CA GLU A 230 0.20 -14.03 -21.78
C GLU A 230 -0.44 -15.14 -20.95
N LEU A 231 0.36 -15.94 -20.23
CA LEU A 231 -0.12 -17.03 -19.40
C LEU A 231 -1.09 -16.55 -18.31
N PHE A 232 -0.75 -15.46 -17.62
CA PHE A 232 -1.58 -14.98 -16.52
C PHE A 232 -2.75 -14.15 -17.02
N PHE A 233 -2.57 -13.24 -17.97
CA PHE A 233 -3.63 -12.32 -18.36
C PHE A 233 -4.61 -12.90 -19.39
N ASN A 234 -4.17 -13.79 -20.28
CA ASN A 234 -5.08 -14.38 -21.28
C ASN A 234 -5.81 -15.64 -20.76
N ASN A 235 -5.20 -16.40 -19.84
CA ASN A 235 -5.76 -17.70 -19.40
C ASN A 235 -6.37 -17.70 -18.00
N LEU A 236 -6.04 -16.75 -17.10
CA LEU A 236 -6.62 -16.72 -15.74
C LEU A 236 -7.88 -15.85 -15.61
N GLY A 237 -8.49 -15.41 -16.71
CA GLY A 237 -9.76 -14.68 -16.69
C GLY A 237 -9.69 -13.32 -15.99
N PHE A 238 -8.52 -12.66 -16.00
CA PHE A 238 -8.45 -11.26 -15.61
C PHE A 238 -9.24 -10.43 -16.65
N SER A 239 -10.14 -9.55 -16.18
CA SER A 239 -11.06 -8.78 -17.03
C SER A 239 -10.36 -8.07 -18.20
N ASP A 240 -11.09 -7.75 -19.29
CA ASP A 240 -10.66 -6.99 -20.49
C ASP A 240 -9.96 -5.64 -20.21
N ARG A 241 -9.98 -5.15 -18.97
CA ARG A 241 -9.24 -3.95 -18.55
C ARG A 241 -7.79 -4.22 -18.20
N THR A 242 -7.47 -5.46 -17.84
CA THR A 242 -6.11 -5.88 -17.49
C THR A 242 -5.25 -6.02 -18.75
N SER A 243 -5.86 -6.44 -19.87
CA SER A 243 -5.25 -6.43 -21.20
C SER A 243 -5.01 -5.00 -21.73
N GLY A 244 -5.90 -4.04 -21.43
CA GLY A 244 -5.69 -2.62 -21.77
C GLY A 244 -4.44 -1.98 -21.13
N TYR A 245 -3.90 -2.56 -20.05
CA TYR A 245 -2.60 -2.12 -19.51
C TYR A 245 -1.42 -2.50 -20.39
N MET A 246 -1.57 -3.44 -21.33
CA MET A 246 -0.53 -3.78 -22.31
C MET A 246 -0.39 -2.72 -23.41
N GLU A 247 -1.49 -2.05 -23.77
CA GLU A 247 -1.60 -1.19 -24.96
C GLU A 247 -1.64 0.34 -24.66
N GLY A 248 -1.78 0.75 -23.39
CA GLY A 248 -2.02 2.15 -23.03
C GLY A 248 -0.79 3.07 -23.12
N GLU A 249 -0.94 4.24 -23.76
CA GLU A 249 0.05 5.33 -23.78
C GLU A 249 0.40 5.82 -22.36
N SER A 250 1.65 6.27 -22.18
CA SER A 250 2.19 6.74 -20.90
C SER A 250 1.51 8.01 -20.40
N VAL A 251 0.77 7.93 -19.29
CA VAL A 251 0.18 9.09 -18.61
C VAL A 251 1.16 9.68 -17.59
N GLU A 252 1.41 11.00 -17.64
CA GLU A 252 2.18 11.74 -16.63
C GLU A 252 1.66 11.42 -15.21
N GLY A 253 2.55 11.02 -14.31
CA GLY A 253 2.18 10.59 -12.95
C GLY A 253 1.89 9.09 -12.81
N SER A 254 1.94 8.32 -13.90
CA SER A 254 2.05 6.87 -13.88
C SER A 254 3.45 6.42 -14.28
N PHE A 255 4.02 5.49 -13.52
CA PHE A 255 5.31 4.87 -13.85
C PHE A 255 5.13 3.88 -15.00
N SER A 256 5.08 4.38 -16.24
CA SER A 256 5.13 3.57 -17.45
C SER A 256 6.58 3.45 -17.94
N SER A 257 7.09 2.23 -17.99
CA SER A 257 8.41 1.94 -18.51
C SER A 257 8.40 0.50 -19.00
N SER A 258 8.74 0.28 -20.26
CA SER A 258 9.00 -1.05 -20.78
C SER A 258 10.35 -1.55 -20.27
N GLY A 259 10.41 -2.81 -19.80
CA GLY A 259 11.64 -3.45 -19.32
C GLY A 259 11.66 -3.82 -17.83
N PHE A 260 12.73 -4.50 -17.41
CA PHE A 260 12.84 -5.04 -16.05
C PHE A 260 13.16 -3.94 -15.03
N ARG A 261 12.29 -3.77 -14.02
CA ARG A 261 12.37 -2.69 -13.03
C ARG A 261 13.23 -3.03 -11.82
N TRP A 262 14.54 -2.92 -11.99
CA TRP A 262 15.53 -3.15 -10.93
C TRP A 262 15.34 -2.24 -9.72
N ASP A 263 14.95 -0.98 -9.93
CA ASP A 263 14.63 -0.04 -8.86
C ASP A 263 13.45 -0.52 -8.00
N PHE A 264 12.42 -1.09 -8.63
CA PHE A 264 11.27 -1.66 -7.93
C PHE A 264 11.54 -3.00 -7.28
N LEU A 265 12.38 -3.84 -7.90
CA LEU A 265 12.84 -5.07 -7.28
C LEU A 265 13.67 -4.76 -6.02
N LEU A 266 14.53 -3.74 -6.09
CA LEU A 266 15.28 -3.26 -4.93
C LEU A 266 14.34 -2.80 -3.81
N TYR A 267 13.32 -1.98 -4.13
CA TYR A 267 12.33 -1.56 -3.14
C TYR A 267 11.60 -2.75 -2.49
N SER A 268 11.09 -3.69 -3.30
CA SER A 268 10.35 -4.84 -2.78
C SER A 268 11.24 -5.82 -2.03
N SER A 269 12.55 -5.83 -2.29
CA SER A 269 13.48 -6.65 -1.52
C SER A 269 13.55 -6.25 -0.04
N PHE A 270 13.17 -5.03 0.34
CA PHE A 270 13.25 -4.58 1.75
C PHE A 270 12.36 -5.44 2.66
N GLY A 271 11.16 -5.80 2.22
CA GLY A 271 10.28 -6.74 2.94
C GLY A 271 10.88 -8.16 3.01
N ILE A 272 11.55 -8.62 1.96
CA ILE A 272 12.20 -9.93 1.92
C ILE A 272 13.40 -9.99 2.85
N ILE A 273 14.26 -8.97 2.84
CA ILE A 273 15.43 -8.85 3.70
C ILE A 273 15.01 -8.74 5.17
N ALA A 274 13.94 -8.01 5.47
CA ALA A 274 13.39 -7.92 6.82
C ALA A 274 12.84 -9.28 7.30
N GLY A 275 12.05 -9.97 6.48
CA GLY A 275 11.59 -11.33 6.75
C GLY A 275 12.74 -12.30 6.99
N TYR A 276 13.66 -12.31 6.02
CA TYR A 276 15.08 -12.63 6.13
C TYR A 276 15.63 -12.70 7.56
N TYR A 277 15.95 -11.49 7.98
CA TYR A 277 16.62 -11.17 9.22
C TYR A 277 15.80 -11.61 10.43
N PHE A 278 14.52 -11.29 10.48
CA PHE A 278 13.71 -11.55 11.67
C PHE A 278 13.40 -13.03 11.87
N ILE A 279 13.10 -13.77 10.80
CA ILE A 279 12.74 -15.19 10.90
C ILE A 279 13.98 -16.04 11.15
N PHE A 280 15.05 -15.87 10.36
CA PHE A 280 16.18 -16.81 10.36
C PHE A 280 17.36 -16.34 11.22
N VAL A 281 17.63 -15.04 11.27
CA VAL A 281 18.76 -14.50 12.07
C VAL A 281 18.33 -14.26 13.51
N LYS A 282 17.11 -13.76 13.72
CA LYS A 282 16.55 -13.49 15.05
C LYS A 282 15.65 -14.59 15.60
N ASN A 283 15.44 -15.68 14.84
CA ASN A 283 14.66 -16.85 15.26
C ASN A 283 13.23 -16.49 15.74
N ILE A 284 12.56 -15.54 15.07
CA ILE A 284 11.18 -15.17 15.39
C ILE A 284 10.21 -16.13 14.68
N HIS A 285 9.57 -16.99 15.47
CA HIS A 285 8.63 -18.01 14.98
C HIS A 285 7.14 -17.69 15.24
N ASP A 286 6.79 -16.41 15.25
CA ASP A 286 5.40 -15.97 15.44
C ASP A 286 4.52 -16.41 14.27
N LYS A 287 3.43 -17.12 14.57
CA LYS A 287 2.54 -17.73 13.57
C LYS A 287 1.93 -16.70 12.64
N PHE A 288 1.49 -15.56 13.17
CA PHE A 288 0.93 -14.49 12.36
C PHE A 288 2.00 -13.85 11.49
N TYR A 289 3.20 -13.61 12.04
CA TYR A 289 4.30 -13.01 11.31
C TYR A 289 4.80 -13.87 10.14
N ILE A 290 5.05 -15.16 10.37
CA ILE A 290 5.45 -16.09 9.29
C ILE A 290 4.38 -16.12 8.21
N HIS A 291 3.11 -16.10 8.58
CA HIS A 291 2.03 -16.07 7.63
C HIS A 291 2.02 -14.74 6.84
N LEU A 292 2.07 -13.59 7.51
CA LEU A 292 2.17 -12.27 6.89
C LEU A 292 3.34 -12.18 5.90
N PHE A 293 4.51 -12.71 6.29
CA PHE A 293 5.68 -12.79 5.43
C PHE A 293 5.44 -13.69 4.20
N GLY A 294 4.74 -14.81 4.36
CA GLY A 294 4.33 -15.68 3.27
C GLY A 294 3.41 -14.98 2.26
N ILE A 295 2.37 -14.29 2.75
CA ILE A 295 1.44 -13.52 1.90
C ILE A 295 2.22 -12.52 1.06
N TYR A 296 3.09 -11.74 1.72
CA TYR A 296 3.94 -10.75 1.07
C TYR A 296 4.84 -11.37 0.00
N SER A 297 5.58 -12.42 0.36
CA SER A 297 6.59 -13.02 -0.51
C SER A 297 5.99 -13.68 -1.74
N ILE A 298 4.88 -14.41 -1.57
CA ILE A 298 4.18 -15.08 -2.68
C ILE A 298 3.53 -14.04 -3.60
N ALA A 299 2.83 -13.05 -3.07
CA ALA A 299 2.25 -11.97 -3.87
C ALA A 299 3.34 -11.17 -4.61
N ASN A 300 4.49 -10.93 -3.97
CA ASN A 300 5.60 -10.22 -4.60
C ASN A 300 6.28 -11.07 -5.68
N ALA A 301 6.46 -12.37 -5.47
CA ALA A 301 6.97 -13.29 -6.47
C ALA A 301 6.09 -13.33 -7.73
N PHE A 302 4.76 -13.35 -7.56
CA PHE A 302 3.83 -13.23 -8.68
C PHE A 302 4.07 -11.94 -9.48
N TRP A 303 4.20 -10.79 -8.80
CA TRP A 303 4.50 -9.53 -9.47
C TRP A 303 5.84 -9.57 -10.22
N ILE A 304 6.89 -10.17 -9.64
CA ILE A 304 8.21 -10.27 -10.30
C ILE A 304 8.09 -10.97 -11.65
N LEU A 305 7.27 -12.03 -11.76
CA LEU A 305 7.05 -12.72 -13.04
C LEU A 305 6.46 -11.81 -14.13
N VAL A 306 5.69 -10.78 -13.74
CA VAL A 306 5.05 -9.83 -14.68
C VAL A 306 5.66 -8.42 -14.60
N ILE A 307 6.87 -8.28 -14.06
CA ILE A 307 7.51 -6.97 -13.77
C ILE A 307 7.70 -6.10 -15.01
N THR A 308 7.88 -6.72 -16.18
CA THR A 308 8.11 -6.08 -17.47
C THR A 308 6.83 -5.56 -18.12
N ALA A 309 5.65 -5.88 -17.55
CA ALA A 309 4.37 -5.42 -18.06
C ALA A 309 4.24 -3.90 -17.90
N ASN A 310 3.59 -3.25 -18.87
CA ASN A 310 3.19 -1.87 -18.74
C ASN A 310 2.28 -1.70 -17.51
N TYR A 311 2.45 -0.60 -16.78
CA TYR A 311 1.77 -0.34 -15.51
C TYR A 311 1.97 -1.44 -14.44
N SER A 312 3.09 -2.19 -14.47
CA SER A 312 3.37 -3.28 -13.51
C SER A 312 3.28 -2.86 -12.04
N ASN A 313 3.46 -1.57 -11.74
CA ASN A 313 3.15 -0.92 -10.47
C ASN A 313 1.79 -1.34 -9.88
N ARG A 314 0.75 -1.39 -10.72
CA ARG A 314 -0.62 -1.78 -10.35
C ARG A 314 -0.66 -3.17 -9.69
N PHE A 315 0.18 -4.08 -10.15
CA PHE A 315 0.37 -5.40 -9.56
C PHE A 315 1.38 -5.40 -8.41
N ALA A 316 2.46 -4.62 -8.50
CA ALA A 316 3.47 -4.49 -7.45
C ALA A 316 2.85 -4.12 -6.10
N TYR A 317 1.92 -3.16 -6.15
CA TYR A 317 1.21 -2.67 -4.98
C TYR A 317 0.49 -3.77 -4.20
N LEU A 318 0.00 -4.82 -4.87
CA LEU A 318 -0.71 -5.96 -4.25
C LEU A 318 0.17 -6.79 -3.30
N SER A 319 1.47 -6.51 -3.26
CA SER A 319 2.37 -6.96 -2.21
C SER A 319 2.91 -5.80 -1.37
N TRP A 320 3.22 -4.66 -1.98
CA TRP A 320 3.89 -3.55 -1.30
C TRP A 320 3.08 -2.89 -0.20
N PHE A 321 1.74 -2.93 -0.27
CA PHE A 321 0.89 -2.41 0.83
C PHE A 321 1.12 -3.16 2.16
N MET A 322 1.63 -4.39 2.11
CA MET A 322 1.99 -5.21 3.27
C MET A 322 3.46 -5.07 3.69
N MET A 323 4.29 -4.31 2.95
CA MET A 323 5.71 -4.21 3.29
C MET A 323 5.92 -3.49 4.63
N ALA A 324 5.19 -2.39 4.88
CA ALA A 324 5.22 -1.70 6.16
C ALA A 324 4.92 -2.64 7.35
N PRO A 325 3.85 -3.44 7.37
CA PRO A 325 3.59 -4.36 8.47
C PRO A 325 4.58 -5.52 8.52
N VAL A 326 5.10 -6.03 7.41
CA VAL A 326 6.18 -7.05 7.42
C VAL A 326 7.43 -6.53 8.15
N ILE A 327 7.85 -5.31 7.85
CA ILE A 327 9.02 -4.71 8.48
C ILE A 327 8.73 -4.33 9.94
N ALA A 328 7.61 -3.65 10.19
CA ALA A 328 7.28 -3.09 11.50
C ALA A 328 6.89 -4.17 12.54
N TYR A 329 6.24 -5.26 12.13
CA TYR A 329 5.67 -6.25 13.07
C TYR A 329 6.70 -6.77 14.08
N PRO A 330 7.85 -7.33 13.66
CA PRO A 330 8.81 -7.87 14.60
C PRO A 330 9.51 -6.76 15.39
N MET A 331 9.79 -5.64 14.72
CA MET A 331 10.48 -4.49 15.30
C MET A 331 9.79 -4.08 16.60
N PHE A 332 8.51 -3.73 16.55
CA PHE A 332 7.81 -3.16 17.70
C PHE A 332 7.23 -4.21 18.68
N LYS A 333 7.18 -5.49 18.28
CA LYS A 333 6.68 -6.58 19.14
C LYS A 333 7.78 -7.23 19.99
N TYR A 334 9.02 -7.26 19.50
CA TYR A 334 10.13 -7.94 20.16
C TYR A 334 11.27 -6.96 20.51
N LYS A 335 11.96 -7.22 21.62
CA LYS A 335 13.22 -6.55 21.93
C LYS A 335 14.35 -7.26 21.17
N ILE A 336 14.87 -6.64 20.11
CA ILE A 336 15.78 -7.24 19.13
C ILE A 336 17.21 -6.69 19.24
N TRP A 337 17.32 -5.40 19.55
CA TRP A 337 18.55 -4.64 19.61
C TRP A 337 18.72 -3.97 20.98
N LYS A 338 19.97 -3.76 21.39
CA LYS A 338 20.30 -2.98 22.59
C LYS A 338 19.72 -1.57 22.48
N ASP A 339 20.05 -0.86 21.40
CA ASP A 339 19.55 0.48 21.08
C ASP A 339 18.35 0.41 20.14
N GLN A 340 17.24 -0.16 20.63
CA GLN A 340 16.05 -0.45 19.83
C GLN A 340 15.51 0.78 19.10
N TYR A 341 15.42 1.93 19.81
CA TYR A 341 14.83 3.13 19.22
C TYR A 341 15.67 3.62 18.04
N LYS A 342 16.98 3.76 18.25
CA LYS A 342 17.94 4.19 17.23
C LYS A 342 17.87 3.31 15.99
N MET A 343 17.85 1.99 16.18
CA MET A 343 17.70 1.05 15.06
C MET A 343 16.37 1.22 14.32
N PHE A 344 15.27 1.47 15.04
CA PHE A 344 13.99 1.75 14.40
C PHE A 344 14.02 3.04 13.58
N GLY A 345 14.54 4.12 14.15
CA GLY A 345 14.65 5.40 13.46
C GLY A 345 15.46 5.27 12.17
N ILE A 346 16.58 4.54 12.22
CA ILE A 346 17.41 4.26 11.03
C ILE A 346 16.64 3.43 9.99
N ILE A 347 16.03 2.31 10.38
CA ILE A 347 15.29 1.44 9.44
C ILE A 347 14.12 2.19 8.80
N LEU A 348 13.32 2.90 9.61
CA LEU A 348 12.19 3.71 9.13
C LEU A 348 12.66 4.84 8.20
N SER A 349 13.80 5.46 8.50
CA SER A 349 14.40 6.49 7.64
C SER A 349 14.86 5.92 6.31
N ILE A 350 15.59 4.80 6.30
CA ILE A 350 16.02 4.10 5.08
C ILE A 350 14.81 3.72 4.22
N TYR A 351 13.77 3.18 4.87
CA TYR A 351 12.52 2.81 4.22
C TYR A 351 11.86 4.00 3.52
N TYR A 352 11.72 5.13 4.22
CA TYR A 352 11.11 6.33 3.68
C TYR A 352 11.98 7.06 2.65
N LEU A 353 13.31 7.06 2.85
CA LEU A 353 14.25 7.70 1.94
C LEU A 353 14.18 7.12 0.53
N PHE A 354 13.87 5.83 0.37
CA PHE A 354 13.59 5.27 -0.95
C PHE A 354 12.45 6.04 -1.65
N THR A 355 11.31 6.21 -0.96
CA THR A 355 10.16 6.97 -1.47
C THR A 355 10.57 8.39 -1.84
N TYR A 356 11.30 9.07 -0.95
CA TYR A 356 11.69 10.46 -1.14
C TYR A 356 12.69 10.64 -2.30
N LEU A 357 13.68 9.76 -2.42
CA LEU A 357 14.65 9.77 -3.53
C LEU A 357 13.97 9.49 -4.87
N MET A 358 13.01 8.56 -4.90
CA MET A 358 12.20 8.33 -6.10
C MET A 358 11.36 9.56 -6.45
N PHE A 359 10.74 10.22 -5.46
CA PHE A 359 10.04 11.48 -5.68
C PHE A 359 10.97 12.53 -6.32
N LEU A 360 12.17 12.74 -5.77
CA LEU A 360 13.15 13.68 -6.32
C LEU A 360 13.63 13.33 -7.73
N LYS A 361 13.77 12.03 -8.03
CA LYS A 361 14.18 11.55 -9.36
C LYS A 361 13.14 11.86 -10.43
N ASN A 362 11.86 11.76 -10.11
CA ASN A 362 10.75 11.99 -11.07
C ASN A 362 10.22 13.43 -11.06
N GLY A 363 10.68 14.26 -10.11
CA GLY A 363 10.37 15.70 -10.04
C GLY A 363 11.32 16.58 -10.85
N LYS A 364 12.28 15.98 -11.56
CA LYS A 364 13.06 16.59 -12.64
C LYS A 364 12.43 16.20 -13.97
#